data_AF-A0A2D6QC14-F1
#
_entry.id   AF-A0A2D6QC14-F1
#
_cell.length_a   1.000
_cell.length_b   1.000
_cell.length_c   1.000
_cell.angle_alpha   90.00
_cell.angle_beta   90.00
_cell.angle_gamma   90.00
#
_symmetry.space_group_name_H-M   'P 1'
#
loop_
_entity.id
_entity.type
_entity.pdbx_description
1 polymer ?
#
loop_
_entity_poly.entity_id
_entity_poly.type
_entity_poly.pdbx_seq_one_letter_code
_entity_poly.pdbx_strand_id
1 'polypeptide(L)'
;MLRSSLISASAVILCCATANGQQQLSAHKVIGPVKDAGIFHVGTGTWTRGSGAKANLGPDVIFRADVGSGYFGTGWEGSPGIDEGILPGTGNSNQTGNPGPRDDYVINGAEFAYCSLSSAWTSWDFTLYDSYVPCDLPAAPSNCVNLAGAIPTVSLPAGGFCWTGTLDLSLAGYEVCVEADGGPCASGYDGGGLGLDGFGWGATFNTTDGGTTGPILAGHDVTWTPEGEGTVYQPAFSNSCANPASSGLGSEDFFAIDAGGGLSPGCYWFGGYVNNNGCGAASNGPPGQFHCVFYTDAQANCAPPACNIVFCDTNKDNQGDLSLSTCDCSGGSIKLSLSTTFVNQFCYPIIGLGTGTAQPTGVSDLCLIGSAIGRYGADAGSTAGGSYSIDLLNAASAPGGGVPTIGGSLCNGNTWRFQAWHRDGMNPSRFSKGISGTIN
;
A
#
# COMPACT_ATOMS: atom_id res chain seq x y z
N MET A 1 -24.92 32.26 58.98
CA MET A 1 -24.50 30.92 59.48
C MET A 1 -24.71 29.95 58.33
N LEU A 2 -23.64 29.54 57.62
CA LEU A 2 -23.04 28.17 57.61
C LEU A 2 -23.98 27.14 56.90
N ARG A 3 -23.66 26.30 55.89
CA ARG A 3 -22.52 25.83 55.06
C ARG A 3 -23.19 25.06 53.86
N SER A 4 -22.77 25.17 52.60
CA SER A 4 -21.82 24.33 51.81
C SER A 4 -22.01 22.79 51.83
N SER A 5 -21.94 22.20 50.61
CA SER A 5 -21.48 20.83 50.23
C SER A 5 -22.55 19.73 50.01
N LEU A 6 -22.49 18.71 49.14
CA LEU A 6 -21.67 18.25 47.99
C LEU A 6 -22.32 16.91 47.47
N ILE A 7 -22.35 16.70 46.15
CA ILE A 7 -22.24 15.43 45.36
C ILE A 7 -23.16 14.23 45.65
N SER A 8 -23.83 13.74 44.60
CA SER A 8 -24.00 12.31 44.32
C SER A 8 -24.05 12.07 42.81
N ALA A 9 -23.14 11.22 42.35
CA ALA A 9 -22.96 10.79 40.96
C ALA A 9 -24.15 9.94 40.49
N SER A 10 -24.66 10.20 39.30
CA SER A 10 -25.64 9.33 38.65
C SER A 10 -24.91 8.36 37.72
N ALA A 11 -25.11 7.08 38.00
CA ALA A 11 -24.56 5.94 37.29
C ALA A 11 -24.98 5.90 35.82
N VAL A 12 -24.03 5.57 34.94
CA VAL A 12 -24.31 5.13 33.57
C VAL A 12 -24.82 3.69 33.64
N ILE A 13 -26.04 3.48 33.15
CA ILE A 13 -26.69 2.17 33.07
C ILE A 13 -26.14 1.44 31.85
N LEU A 14 -25.43 0.36 32.14
CA LEU A 14 -24.96 -0.66 31.20
C LEU A 14 -26.13 -1.59 30.85
N CYS A 15 -26.55 -1.65 29.59
CA CYS A 15 -27.53 -2.64 29.13
C CYS A 15 -26.83 -3.95 28.75
N CYS A 16 -26.96 -4.94 29.64
CA CYS A 16 -27.04 -6.39 29.44
C CYS A 16 -26.29 -7.03 28.24
N ALA A 17 -25.08 -7.52 28.50
CA ALA A 17 -24.55 -8.75 27.89
C ALA A 17 -24.06 -9.69 29.01
N THR A 18 -24.24 -10.99 28.80
CA THR A 18 -23.91 -12.04 29.77
C THR A 18 -22.42 -12.05 30.10
N ALA A 19 -22.11 -12.23 31.39
CA ALA A 19 -20.76 -12.25 31.93
C ALA A 19 -19.96 -13.48 31.46
N ASN A 20 -19.29 -13.34 30.32
CA ASN A 20 -17.97 -13.91 30.10
C ASN A 20 -16.97 -12.76 30.25
N GLY A 21 -15.76 -13.00 30.74
CA GLY A 21 -14.75 -11.97 31.02
C GLY A 21 -14.29 -11.22 29.77
N GLN A 22 -15.12 -10.29 29.28
CA GLN A 22 -14.85 -9.41 28.15
C GLN A 22 -13.65 -8.53 28.50
N GLN A 23 -12.59 -8.61 27.69
CA GLN A 23 -11.57 -7.56 27.69
C GLN A 23 -12.29 -6.24 27.39
N GLN A 24 -12.23 -5.29 28.33
CA GLN A 24 -12.92 -4.02 28.15
C GLN A 24 -12.11 -3.14 27.20
N LEU A 25 -12.69 -2.79 26.06
CA LEU A 25 -12.11 -1.79 25.17
C LEU A 25 -11.95 -0.46 25.90
N SER A 26 -10.79 0.17 25.72
CA SER A 26 -10.47 1.38 26.46
C SER A 26 -9.48 2.26 25.72
N ALA A 27 -9.68 3.57 25.87
CA ALA A 27 -8.75 4.59 25.41
C ALA A 27 -7.87 5.04 26.57
N HIS A 28 -6.57 5.09 26.33
CA HIS A 28 -5.56 5.49 27.31
C HIS A 28 -4.89 6.79 26.86
N LYS A 29 -4.53 7.64 27.82
CA LYS A 29 -3.75 8.84 27.52
C LYS A 29 -2.34 8.47 27.07
N VAL A 30 -1.84 9.18 26.07
CA VAL A 30 -0.43 9.17 25.67
C VAL A 30 0.38 9.83 26.79
N ILE A 31 1.23 9.03 27.47
CA ILE A 31 1.94 9.42 28.70
C ILE A 31 3.30 10.11 28.46
N GLY A 32 3.70 10.32 27.22
CA GLY A 32 4.98 10.91 26.87
C GLY A 32 5.07 11.33 25.40
N PRO A 33 6.21 11.89 24.96
CA PRO A 33 6.39 12.29 23.57
C PRO A 33 6.29 11.07 22.65
N VAL A 34 5.59 11.23 21.53
CA VAL A 34 5.60 10.28 20.43
C VAL A 34 6.97 10.33 19.76
N LYS A 35 7.60 9.16 19.60
CA LYS A 35 8.95 9.02 19.06
C LYS A 35 8.89 8.63 17.59
N ASP A 36 9.89 9.04 16.83
CA ASP A 36 10.10 8.54 15.48
C ASP A 36 10.77 7.14 15.53
N ALA A 37 10.09 6.12 15.02
CA ALA A 37 10.62 4.76 14.89
C ALA A 37 11.61 4.62 13.72
N GLY A 38 11.54 5.53 12.74
CA GLY A 38 12.20 5.48 11.45
C GLY A 38 11.34 4.84 10.36
N ILE A 39 12.02 4.40 9.30
CA ILE A 39 11.41 3.73 8.15
C ILE A 39 11.66 2.23 8.28
N PHE A 40 10.60 1.44 8.22
CA PHE A 40 10.66 -0.01 8.10
C PHE A 40 10.45 -0.42 6.64
N HIS A 41 11.47 -1.02 6.03
CA HIS A 41 11.40 -1.53 4.66
C HIS A 41 10.84 -2.94 4.66
N VAL A 42 9.54 -3.08 4.41
CA VAL A 42 8.80 -4.35 4.48
C VAL A 42 9.44 -5.42 3.59
N GLY A 43 9.86 -5.02 2.39
CA GLY A 43 10.58 -5.85 1.41
C GLY A 43 11.83 -6.58 1.94
N THR A 44 12.49 -5.99 2.95
CA THR A 44 13.76 -6.50 3.48
C THR A 44 13.70 -6.86 4.96
N GLY A 45 12.63 -6.47 5.66
CA GLY A 45 12.51 -6.60 7.12
C GLY A 45 13.50 -5.74 7.91
N THR A 46 14.00 -4.62 7.34
CA THR A 46 15.04 -3.79 7.95
C THR A 46 14.56 -2.38 8.30
N TRP A 47 15.24 -1.75 9.26
CA TRP A 47 14.97 -0.38 9.71
C TRP A 47 16.06 0.59 9.24
N THR A 48 15.63 1.74 8.72
CA THR A 48 16.48 2.90 8.47
C THR A 48 16.09 4.04 9.42
N ARG A 49 17.08 4.64 10.11
CA ARG A 49 16.88 5.70 11.10
C ARG A 49 17.84 6.86 10.88
N GLY A 50 17.43 8.07 11.26
CA GLY A 50 18.28 9.27 11.31
C GLY A 50 17.92 10.35 10.29
N SER A 51 18.48 11.54 10.49
CA SER A 51 18.24 12.72 9.65
C SER A 51 18.79 12.50 8.24
N GLY A 52 17.92 12.20 7.28
CA GLY A 52 18.28 11.93 5.89
C GLY A 52 17.91 10.52 5.41
N ALA A 53 17.31 9.68 6.28
CA ALA A 53 16.64 8.48 5.85
C ALA A 53 15.54 8.84 4.83
N LYS A 54 15.50 8.12 3.70
CA LYS A 54 14.48 8.30 2.66
C LYS A 54 13.81 6.97 2.41
N ALA A 55 12.49 6.96 2.50
CA ALA A 55 11.66 5.86 2.04
C ALA A 55 11.41 6.04 0.54
N ASN A 56 11.25 4.94 -0.18
CA ASN A 56 10.95 4.94 -1.61
C ASN A 56 9.43 5.08 -1.84
N LEU A 57 8.82 6.07 -1.20
CA LEU A 57 7.39 6.30 -1.29
C LEU A 57 7.08 7.14 -2.52
N GLY A 58 5.87 6.95 -3.05
CA GLY A 58 5.34 7.88 -4.03
C GLY A 58 5.09 9.26 -3.40
N PRO A 59 5.06 10.31 -4.22
CA PRO A 59 4.96 11.69 -3.73
C PRO A 59 3.58 12.05 -3.19
N ASP A 60 2.56 11.22 -3.46
CA ASP A 60 1.17 11.55 -3.27
C ASP A 60 0.60 10.91 -2.00
N VAL A 61 -0.30 11.62 -1.33
CA VAL A 61 -1.04 11.15 -0.16
C VAL A 61 -2.50 11.01 -0.56
N ILE A 62 -3.09 9.84 -0.37
CA ILE A 62 -4.50 9.57 -0.77
C ILE A 62 -5.44 9.39 0.42
N PHE A 63 -4.88 9.23 1.61
CA PHE A 63 -5.62 9.21 2.86
C PHE A 63 -4.73 9.77 3.95
N ARG A 64 -5.29 10.61 4.83
CA ARG A 64 -4.56 11.21 5.94
C ARG A 64 -5.47 11.36 7.16
N ALA A 65 -5.11 10.67 8.23
CA ALA A 65 -5.67 10.78 9.57
C ALA A 65 -4.49 10.96 10.55
N ASP A 66 -3.97 12.17 10.70
CA ASP A 66 -2.72 12.45 11.45
C ASP A 66 -2.89 13.50 12.56
N VAL A 67 -4.13 13.92 12.83
CA VAL A 67 -4.45 14.81 13.94
C VAL A 67 -4.32 14.05 15.26
N GLY A 68 -3.20 14.20 15.96
CA GLY A 68 -3.00 13.52 17.23
C GLY A 68 -4.05 13.89 18.30
N SER A 69 -4.79 12.91 18.80
CA SER A 69 -5.78 13.12 19.88
C SER A 69 -5.20 13.18 21.30
N GLY A 70 -3.97 12.68 21.46
CA GLY A 70 -3.36 12.44 22.77
C GLY A 70 -3.86 11.17 23.48
N TYR A 71 -4.60 10.31 22.78
CA TYR A 71 -5.06 9.01 23.26
C TYR A 71 -4.63 7.87 22.33
N PHE A 72 -4.63 6.64 22.84
CA PHE A 72 -4.48 5.41 22.06
C PHE A 72 -5.50 4.37 22.53
N GLY A 73 -6.05 3.61 21.58
CA GLY A 73 -7.06 2.58 21.87
C GLY A 73 -6.41 1.24 22.21
N THR A 74 -7.04 0.45 23.07
CA THR A 74 -6.56 -0.88 23.48
C THR A 74 -7.73 -1.84 23.73
N GLY A 75 -7.42 -3.13 23.85
CA GLY A 75 -8.37 -4.16 24.28
C GLY A 75 -8.88 -5.08 23.18
N TRP A 76 -8.24 -5.10 22.00
CA TRP A 76 -8.55 -6.00 20.89
C TRP A 76 -7.34 -6.75 20.33
N GLU A 77 -6.38 -7.06 21.19
CA GLU A 77 -5.21 -7.86 20.83
C GLU A 77 -5.63 -9.18 20.15
N GLY A 78 -4.97 -9.52 19.04
CA GLY A 78 -5.26 -10.70 18.22
C GLY A 78 -6.56 -10.61 17.41
N SER A 79 -7.26 -9.47 17.41
CA SER A 79 -8.44 -9.22 16.56
C SER A 79 -8.18 -8.04 15.63
N PRO A 80 -8.77 -7.99 14.42
CA PRO A 80 -8.68 -6.83 13.55
C PRO A 80 -9.50 -5.67 14.12
N GLY A 81 -8.85 -4.54 14.37
CA GLY A 81 -9.52 -3.24 14.48
C GLY A 81 -9.52 -2.60 13.10
N ILE A 82 -10.70 -2.30 12.56
CA ILE A 82 -10.90 -1.81 11.19
C ILE A 82 -11.43 -0.39 11.27
N ASP A 83 -10.69 0.53 10.67
CA ASP A 83 -11.05 1.94 10.51
C ASP A 83 -11.33 2.21 9.03
N GLU A 84 -11.92 3.35 8.74
CA GLU A 84 -12.55 3.61 7.44
C GLU A 84 -12.35 5.03 6.93
N GLY A 85 -12.67 5.20 5.64
CA GLY A 85 -12.69 6.48 4.99
C GLY A 85 -13.14 6.37 3.54
N ILE A 86 -12.85 7.41 2.78
CA ILE A 86 -13.04 7.49 1.34
C ILE A 86 -11.69 7.74 0.70
N LEU A 87 -11.35 6.97 -0.33
CA LEU A 87 -10.24 7.30 -1.22
C LEU A 87 -10.75 8.25 -2.30
N PRO A 88 -10.00 9.31 -2.67
CA PRO A 88 -10.42 10.19 -3.75
C PRO A 88 -10.62 9.40 -5.06
N GLY A 89 -11.78 9.48 -5.69
CA GLY A 89 -12.13 8.79 -6.94
C GLY A 89 -12.66 9.77 -7.98
N THR A 90 -12.80 9.34 -9.24
CA THR A 90 -13.35 10.21 -10.29
C THR A 90 -14.76 10.68 -9.95
N GLY A 91 -15.55 9.84 -9.29
CA GLY A 91 -16.94 10.11 -8.90
C GLY A 91 -17.07 11.02 -7.68
N ASN A 92 -16.14 10.94 -6.72
CA ASN A 92 -16.16 11.75 -5.50
C ASN A 92 -15.24 12.99 -5.53
N SER A 93 -14.63 13.25 -6.69
CA SER A 93 -13.67 14.33 -6.90
C SER A 93 -14.26 15.72 -6.62
N ASN A 94 -13.86 16.32 -5.50
CA ASN A 94 -14.22 17.69 -5.22
C ASN A 94 -13.32 18.66 -6.02
N GLN A 95 -13.61 18.81 -7.31
CA GLN A 95 -13.30 19.92 -8.24
C GLN A 95 -12.10 20.86 -7.96
N THR A 96 -10.88 20.34 -7.74
CA THR A 96 -9.68 21.19 -7.64
C THR A 96 -8.59 20.85 -8.67
N GLY A 97 -8.93 20.89 -9.96
CA GLY A 97 -8.02 21.28 -11.05
C GLY A 97 -6.72 20.50 -11.32
N ASN A 98 -6.35 19.49 -10.53
CA ASN A 98 -5.26 18.57 -10.84
C ASN A 98 -5.72 17.51 -11.85
N PRO A 99 -4.83 16.93 -12.69
CA PRO A 99 -5.16 15.76 -13.50
C PRO A 99 -5.82 14.73 -12.60
N GLY A 100 -7.06 14.35 -12.95
CA GLY A 100 -8.08 13.94 -11.98
C GLY A 100 -7.74 12.77 -11.07
N PRO A 101 -8.50 12.61 -9.97
CA PRO A 101 -8.43 11.39 -9.15
C PRO A 101 -8.63 10.15 -10.00
N ARG A 102 -7.95 9.09 -9.56
CA ARG A 102 -8.06 7.77 -10.14
C ARG A 102 -9.09 6.97 -9.38
N ASP A 103 -9.64 5.97 -10.07
CA ASP A 103 -10.52 4.99 -9.42
C ASP A 103 -9.70 3.85 -8.81
N ASP A 104 -8.38 3.90 -8.89
CA ASP A 104 -7.45 2.89 -8.41
C ASP A 104 -6.09 3.49 -7.98
N TYR A 105 -5.54 3.01 -6.87
CA TYR A 105 -4.25 3.44 -6.32
C TYR A 105 -3.38 2.27 -5.89
N VAL A 106 -2.09 2.37 -6.20
CA VAL A 106 -1.07 1.47 -5.68
C VAL A 106 -0.50 2.09 -4.40
N ILE A 107 -0.94 1.60 -3.24
CA ILE A 107 -0.38 2.04 -1.95
C ILE A 107 1.02 1.46 -1.81
N ASN A 108 2.02 2.35 -1.78
CA ASN A 108 3.43 1.98 -1.69
C ASN A 108 4.08 2.37 -0.35
N GLY A 109 3.31 2.99 0.55
CA GLY A 109 3.73 3.26 1.90
C GLY A 109 2.60 3.62 2.84
N ALA A 110 2.88 3.50 4.13
CA ALA A 110 1.98 3.98 5.18
C ALA A 110 2.77 4.65 6.30
N GLU A 111 2.28 5.76 6.84
CA GLU A 111 2.66 6.22 8.18
C GLU A 111 1.65 5.65 9.18
N PHE A 112 2.12 5.09 10.28
CA PHE A 112 1.27 4.55 11.33
C PHE A 112 1.80 4.97 12.71
N ALA A 113 0.89 5.39 13.59
CA ALA A 113 1.23 5.76 14.95
C ALA A 113 0.51 4.88 15.98
N TYR A 114 1.25 4.44 17.00
CA TYR A 114 0.78 3.51 18.01
C TYR A 114 1.52 3.70 19.34
N CYS A 115 0.95 3.19 20.41
CA CYS A 115 1.62 3.06 21.69
C CYS A 115 1.77 1.59 22.06
N SER A 116 2.95 1.20 22.55
CA SER A 116 3.16 -0.13 23.10
C SER A 116 3.84 -0.05 24.46
N LEU A 117 3.09 -0.47 25.47
CA LEU A 117 3.58 -0.68 26.84
C LEU A 117 4.18 -2.08 27.03
N SER A 118 4.24 -2.88 25.96
CA SER A 118 5.00 -4.13 25.93
C SER A 118 6.49 -3.86 26.14
N SER A 119 7.16 -4.80 26.79
CA SER A 119 8.61 -4.84 26.92
C SER A 119 9.29 -5.48 25.69
N ALA A 120 8.51 -6.19 24.88
CA ALA A 120 8.95 -6.87 23.66
C ALA A 120 8.38 -6.19 22.42
N TRP A 121 9.03 -6.41 21.27
CA TRP A 121 8.51 -5.93 19.99
C TRP A 121 7.10 -6.49 19.75
N THR A 122 6.24 -5.66 19.18
CA THR A 122 4.84 -6.03 18.89
C THR A 122 4.72 -6.40 17.42
N SER A 123 4.06 -7.51 17.13
CA SER A 123 3.71 -7.90 15.77
C SER A 123 2.43 -7.20 15.33
N TRP A 124 2.42 -6.67 14.11
CA TRP A 124 1.30 -5.98 13.51
C TRP A 124 0.99 -6.58 12.15
N ASP A 125 -0.30 -6.82 11.89
CA ASP A 125 -0.83 -7.21 10.59
C ASP A 125 -1.74 -6.09 10.09
N PHE A 126 -1.56 -5.71 8.83
CA PHE A 126 -2.38 -4.69 8.18
C PHE A 126 -3.12 -5.27 6.99
N THR A 127 -4.40 -4.96 6.89
CA THR A 127 -5.27 -5.38 5.79
C THR A 127 -5.91 -4.15 5.17
N LEU A 128 -6.08 -4.13 3.85
CA LEU A 128 -6.79 -3.07 3.15
C LEU A 128 -8.00 -3.67 2.43
N TYR A 129 -9.10 -2.93 2.49
CA TYR A 129 -10.36 -3.24 1.86
C TYR A 129 -10.71 -2.08 0.94
N ASP A 130 -10.86 -2.35 -0.36
CA ASP A 130 -11.27 -1.38 -1.38
C ASP A 130 -12.80 -1.24 -1.46
N SER A 131 -13.52 -2.14 -0.80
CA SER A 131 -14.93 -2.02 -0.47
C SER A 131 -15.14 -2.29 1.01
N TYR A 132 -15.62 -1.30 1.75
CA TYR A 132 -15.93 -1.46 3.16
C TYR A 132 -17.06 -0.52 3.58
N VAL A 133 -18.16 -1.11 4.03
CA VAL A 133 -19.22 -0.37 4.72
C VAL A 133 -18.79 -0.22 6.19
N PRO A 134 -18.88 0.99 6.79
CA PRO A 134 -18.50 1.19 8.18
C PRO A 134 -19.23 0.22 9.11
N CYS A 135 -18.45 -0.49 9.93
CA CYS A 135 -18.96 -1.48 10.89
C CYS A 135 -19.62 -2.74 10.30
N ASP A 136 -19.55 -2.94 8.99
CA ASP A 136 -19.72 -4.26 8.41
C ASP A 136 -18.49 -5.10 8.77
N LEU A 137 -18.72 -6.22 9.45
CA LEU A 137 -17.64 -7.11 9.86
C LEU A 137 -17.26 -8.03 8.69
N PRO A 138 -15.97 -8.12 8.29
CA PRO A 138 -15.53 -9.03 7.23
C PRO A 138 -15.94 -10.49 7.47
N ALA A 139 -15.96 -10.95 8.73
CA ALA A 139 -16.39 -12.31 9.07
C ALA A 139 -17.91 -12.54 9.00
N ALA A 140 -18.73 -11.48 8.89
CA ALA A 140 -20.18 -11.61 8.83
C ALA A 140 -20.64 -11.95 7.39
N PRO A 141 -21.52 -12.96 7.24
CA PRO A 141 -22.01 -13.35 5.92
C PRO A 141 -22.89 -12.24 5.32
N SER A 142 -22.78 -12.04 4.00
CA SER A 142 -23.60 -11.11 3.20
C SER A 142 -23.27 -9.62 3.34
N ASN A 143 -22.29 -9.25 4.16
CA ASN A 143 -21.75 -7.89 4.17
C ASN A 143 -20.95 -7.61 2.89
N CYS A 144 -20.99 -6.36 2.42
CA CYS A 144 -20.21 -5.98 1.26
C CYS A 144 -18.83 -5.49 1.70
N VAL A 145 -17.92 -6.44 1.87
CA VAL A 145 -16.52 -6.20 2.21
C VAL A 145 -15.64 -6.93 1.19
N ASN A 146 -14.74 -6.20 0.53
CA ASN A 146 -13.78 -6.79 -0.39
C ASN A 146 -12.35 -6.55 0.11
N LEU A 147 -11.58 -7.64 0.28
CA LEU A 147 -10.18 -7.56 0.67
C LEU A 147 -9.33 -7.24 -0.57
N ALA A 148 -8.75 -6.05 -0.58
CA ALA A 148 -7.84 -5.58 -1.62
C ALA A 148 -6.45 -6.21 -1.47
N GLY A 149 -5.97 -6.32 -0.23
CA GLY A 149 -4.69 -6.95 0.06
C GLY A 149 -4.29 -6.83 1.53
N ALA A 150 -3.11 -7.38 1.83
CA ALA A 150 -2.54 -7.34 3.16
C ALA A 150 -1.03 -7.09 3.10
N ILE A 151 -0.53 -6.36 4.08
CA ILE A 151 0.91 -6.17 4.28
C ILE A 151 1.40 -7.35 5.13
N PRO A 152 2.56 -7.97 4.83
CA PRO A 152 3.15 -8.99 5.69
C PRO A 152 3.28 -8.52 7.14
N THR A 153 3.20 -9.45 8.08
CA THR A 153 3.38 -9.15 9.50
C THR A 153 4.67 -8.37 9.73
N VAL A 154 4.55 -7.18 10.33
CA VAL A 154 5.68 -6.33 10.68
C VAL A 154 5.91 -6.35 12.19
N SER A 155 7.16 -6.39 12.61
CA SER A 155 7.52 -6.24 14.02
C SER A 155 7.89 -4.79 14.29
N LEU A 156 7.11 -4.11 15.12
CA LEU A 156 7.31 -2.70 15.46
C LEU A 156 7.90 -2.53 16.88
N PRO A 157 8.72 -1.48 17.11
CA PRO A 157 9.29 -1.16 18.42
C PRO A 157 8.27 -1.09 19.57
N ALA A 158 8.74 -1.38 20.77
CA ALA A 158 7.95 -1.24 21.99
C ALA A 158 8.80 -0.60 23.10
N GLY A 159 8.48 -0.88 24.36
CA GLY A 159 9.28 -0.48 25.52
C GLY A 159 8.66 0.65 26.33
N GLY A 160 7.33 0.78 26.36
CA GLY A 160 6.66 1.79 27.18
C GLY A 160 6.55 3.17 26.52
N PHE A 161 6.59 3.21 25.19
CA PHE A 161 6.57 4.47 24.43
C PHE A 161 5.51 4.44 23.34
N CYS A 162 5.18 5.64 22.86
CA CYS A 162 4.42 5.83 21.65
C CYS A 162 5.36 6.16 20.50
N TRP A 163 5.01 5.68 19.32
CA TRP A 163 5.84 5.72 18.13
C TRP A 163 5.00 6.16 16.94
N THR A 164 5.61 6.92 16.04
CA THR A 164 5.18 7.09 14.66
C THR A 164 6.27 6.47 13.80
N GLY A 165 5.89 5.67 12.81
CA GLY A 165 6.83 5.05 11.89
C GLY A 165 6.29 4.99 10.48
N THR A 166 7.20 4.89 9.52
CA THR A 166 6.87 4.74 8.10
C THR A 166 7.11 3.30 7.67
N LEU A 167 6.09 2.69 7.07
CA LEU A 167 6.18 1.42 6.36
C LEU A 167 6.47 1.72 4.88
N ASP A 168 7.60 1.24 4.38
CA ASP A 168 7.98 1.33 2.96
C ASP A 168 7.68 -0.02 2.29
N LEU A 169 6.68 0.00 1.39
CA LEU A 169 6.15 -1.18 0.70
C LEU A 169 6.71 -1.34 -0.72
N SER A 170 7.42 -0.32 -1.22
CA SER A 170 7.91 -0.23 -2.61
C SER A 170 8.98 -1.27 -3.00
N LEU A 171 9.44 -2.07 -2.03
CA LEU A 171 10.46 -3.08 -2.22
C LEU A 171 9.81 -4.46 -2.13
N ALA A 172 10.06 -5.30 -3.13
CA ALA A 172 9.65 -6.70 -3.18
C ALA A 172 8.14 -6.97 -3.38
N GLY A 173 7.40 -6.04 -4.00
CA GLY A 173 6.04 -6.31 -4.46
C GLY A 173 4.98 -6.32 -3.36
N TYR A 174 5.23 -5.63 -2.25
CA TYR A 174 4.30 -5.53 -1.11
C TYR A 174 3.35 -4.33 -1.22
N GLU A 175 3.39 -3.61 -2.35
CA GLU A 175 2.41 -2.58 -2.65
C GLU A 175 1.01 -3.19 -2.77
N VAL A 176 0.01 -2.46 -2.28
CA VAL A 176 -1.37 -2.94 -2.29
C VAL A 176 -2.18 -2.08 -3.24
N CYS A 177 -2.76 -2.72 -4.24
CA CYS A 177 -3.73 -2.11 -5.13
C CYS A 177 -5.04 -1.94 -4.38
N VAL A 178 -5.57 -0.73 -4.31
CA VAL A 178 -6.88 -0.43 -3.75
C VAL A 178 -7.70 0.34 -4.78
N GLU A 179 -8.95 -0.07 -4.98
CA GLU A 179 -9.91 0.71 -5.75
C GLU A 179 -10.50 1.82 -4.87
N ALA A 180 -10.84 2.95 -5.50
CA ALA A 180 -11.60 4.03 -4.88
C ALA A 180 -13.11 3.85 -5.16
N ASP A 181 -13.93 4.75 -4.62
CA ASP A 181 -15.38 4.80 -4.91
C ASP A 181 -16.09 3.44 -4.72
N GLY A 182 -15.85 2.80 -3.57
CA GLY A 182 -16.56 1.57 -3.19
C GLY A 182 -16.10 0.27 -3.87
N GLY A 183 -15.10 0.34 -4.75
CA GLY A 183 -14.47 -0.83 -5.37
C GLY A 183 -15.47 -1.82 -6.03
N PRO A 184 -15.24 -3.14 -5.95
CA PRO A 184 -16.07 -4.12 -6.65
C PRO A 184 -17.46 -4.33 -6.02
N CYS A 185 -17.67 -3.92 -4.77
CA CYS A 185 -18.98 -4.00 -4.12
C CYS A 185 -20.02 -3.05 -4.73
N ALA A 186 -19.59 -1.84 -5.05
CA ALA A 186 -20.42 -0.83 -5.68
C ALA A 186 -19.52 0.13 -6.45
N SER A 187 -19.31 -0.18 -7.72
CA SER A 187 -18.42 0.63 -8.56
C SER A 187 -18.96 2.04 -8.76
N GLY A 188 -18.19 3.03 -8.33
CA GLY A 188 -18.44 4.44 -8.59
C GLY A 188 -19.22 5.13 -7.47
N TYR A 189 -18.91 6.40 -7.26
CA TYR A 189 -19.48 7.19 -6.16
C TYR A 189 -20.96 7.51 -6.37
N ASP A 190 -21.81 7.14 -5.41
CA ASP A 190 -23.25 7.42 -5.46
C ASP A 190 -23.68 8.68 -4.69
N GLY A 191 -22.75 9.28 -3.93
CA GLY A 191 -23.02 10.49 -3.13
C GLY A 191 -23.65 10.21 -1.77
N GLY A 192 -23.74 8.94 -1.37
CA GLY A 192 -24.33 8.47 -0.13
C GLY A 192 -23.43 8.55 1.11
N GLY A 193 -22.17 8.98 0.97
CA GLY A 193 -21.18 9.02 2.06
C GLY A 193 -20.39 7.71 2.13
N LEU A 194 -19.97 7.27 3.32
CA LEU A 194 -19.13 6.07 3.46
C LEU A 194 -19.81 4.74 3.11
N GLY A 195 -21.13 4.73 2.88
CA GLY A 195 -21.95 3.52 2.73
C GLY A 195 -21.33 2.44 1.83
N LEU A 196 -21.72 2.38 0.56
CA LEU A 196 -21.09 1.44 -0.38
C LEU A 196 -19.83 2.02 -1.02
N ASP A 197 -19.56 3.32 -0.84
CA ASP A 197 -18.44 4.04 -1.44
C ASP A 197 -17.15 4.02 -0.58
N GLY A 198 -17.22 3.44 0.62
CA GLY A 198 -16.13 3.43 1.60
C GLY A 198 -15.02 2.44 1.28
N PHE A 199 -13.81 2.78 1.73
CA PHE A 199 -12.69 1.84 1.87
C PHE A 199 -12.42 1.62 3.36
N GLY A 200 -11.82 0.47 3.69
CA GLY A 200 -11.48 0.09 5.05
C GLY A 200 -10.02 -0.29 5.16
N TRP A 201 -9.46 -0.15 6.35
CA TRP A 201 -8.15 -0.69 6.65
C TRP A 201 -8.10 -1.22 8.09
N GLY A 202 -7.51 -2.39 8.23
CA GLY A 202 -7.43 -3.12 9.49
C GLY A 202 -6.02 -3.08 10.05
N ALA A 203 -5.93 -2.95 11.37
CA ALA A 203 -4.72 -3.18 12.14
C ALA A 203 -4.99 -4.21 13.23
N THR A 204 -4.29 -5.34 13.16
CA THR A 204 -4.27 -6.37 14.20
C THR A 204 -2.90 -6.31 14.88
N PHE A 205 -2.86 -6.39 16.21
CA PHE A 205 -1.60 -6.46 16.94
C PHE A 205 -1.56 -7.65 17.88
N ASN A 206 -0.36 -8.18 18.08
CA ASN A 206 -0.07 -9.27 19.00
C ASN A 206 1.21 -8.96 19.78
N THR A 207 1.13 -9.03 21.10
CA THR A 207 2.26 -8.94 22.02
C THR A 207 2.61 -10.32 22.55
N THR A 208 3.87 -10.51 22.92
CA THR A 208 4.34 -11.79 23.50
C THR A 208 4.28 -11.80 25.03
N ASP A 209 4.11 -10.64 25.65
CA ASP A 209 4.12 -10.44 27.09
C ASP A 209 2.80 -9.89 27.65
N GLY A 210 1.77 -9.75 26.82
CA GLY A 210 0.45 -9.20 27.20
C GLY A 210 0.48 -7.69 27.49
N GLY A 211 1.48 -6.97 26.98
CA GLY A 211 1.64 -5.54 27.18
C GLY A 211 0.55 -4.73 26.49
N THR A 212 0.00 -3.74 27.20
CA THR A 212 -1.02 -2.84 26.65
C THR A 212 -0.51 -2.12 25.40
N THR A 213 -1.13 -2.40 24.25
CA THR A 213 -0.72 -1.89 22.95
C THR A 213 -1.94 -1.50 22.14
N GLY A 214 -1.78 -0.55 21.22
CA GLY A 214 -2.76 -0.25 20.19
C GLY A 214 -2.49 1.08 19.48
N PRO A 215 -3.29 1.39 18.44
CA PRO A 215 -3.09 2.57 17.60
C PRO A 215 -3.33 3.86 18.39
N ILE A 216 -2.55 4.89 18.07
CA ILE A 216 -2.87 6.25 18.49
C ILE A 216 -4.18 6.63 17.79
N LEU A 217 -5.09 7.22 18.55
CA LEU A 217 -6.36 7.68 18.03
C LEU A 217 -6.13 9.03 17.36
N ALA A 218 -6.59 9.19 16.13
CA ALA A 218 -6.60 10.45 15.40
C ALA A 218 -7.92 11.18 15.68
N GLY A 219 -7.86 12.50 15.82
CA GLY A 219 -9.01 13.35 16.11
C GLY A 219 -9.55 14.07 14.89
N HIS A 220 -10.81 14.47 14.99
CA HIS A 220 -11.51 15.33 14.05
C HIS A 220 -11.25 16.83 14.30
N ASP A 221 -11.20 17.67 13.24
CA ASP A 221 -11.26 19.14 13.37
C ASP A 221 -12.73 19.60 13.43
N VAL A 222 -13.08 20.23 14.55
CA VAL A 222 -14.40 20.72 14.99
C VAL A 222 -15.24 21.56 14.03
N THR A 223 -14.70 21.93 12.87
CA THR A 223 -15.34 22.92 12.01
C THR A 223 -15.86 22.34 10.69
N TRP A 224 -15.37 21.18 10.26
CA TRP A 224 -15.62 20.71 8.90
C TRP A 224 -15.82 19.21 8.84
N THR A 225 -16.60 18.76 7.88
CA THR A 225 -16.75 17.34 7.55
C THR A 225 -15.38 16.67 7.39
N PRO A 226 -15.26 15.34 7.60
CA PRO A 226 -14.01 14.62 7.36
C PRO A 226 -13.53 14.88 5.92
N GLU A 227 -12.58 15.78 5.76
CA GLU A 227 -12.30 16.44 4.48
C GLU A 227 -10.99 15.99 3.86
N GLY A 228 -10.18 15.15 4.52
CA GLY A 228 -8.96 14.61 3.91
C GLY A 228 -8.00 15.70 3.42
N GLU A 229 -7.94 16.82 4.14
CA GLU A 229 -6.96 17.88 3.93
C GLU A 229 -5.53 17.29 3.84
N GLY A 230 -4.70 17.84 2.96
CA GLY A 230 -3.33 17.35 2.79
C GLY A 230 -3.20 16.05 1.97
N THR A 231 -4.29 15.53 1.41
CA THR A 231 -4.23 14.56 0.30
C THR A 231 -3.92 15.28 -1.03
N VAL A 232 -3.47 14.52 -2.03
CA VAL A 232 -3.15 15.03 -3.39
C VAL A 232 -4.40 15.60 -4.09
N TYR A 233 -5.58 15.15 -3.67
CA TYR A 233 -6.89 15.63 -4.12
C TYR A 233 -7.57 16.36 -2.96
N GLN A 234 -7.14 17.59 -2.71
CA GLN A 234 -7.75 18.39 -1.65
C GLN A 234 -9.21 18.71 -1.98
N PRO A 235 -10.13 18.65 -1.01
CA PRO A 235 -11.44 19.27 -1.20
C PRO A 235 -11.30 20.78 -1.38
N ALA A 236 -12.28 21.39 -2.03
CA ALA A 236 -12.29 22.83 -2.32
C ALA A 236 -12.44 23.74 -1.08
N PHE A 237 -12.51 23.16 0.12
CA PHE A 237 -12.66 23.88 1.38
C PHE A 237 -11.29 23.95 2.05
N SER A 238 -10.84 25.19 2.29
CA SER A 238 -9.66 25.42 3.13
C SER A 238 -10.16 25.55 4.56
N ASN A 239 -9.59 24.79 5.51
CA ASN A 239 -9.83 25.09 6.91
C ASN A 239 -9.57 26.59 7.15
N SER A 240 -10.52 27.25 7.81
CA SER A 240 -10.33 28.63 8.25
C SER A 240 -9.40 28.71 9.49
N CYS A 241 -8.85 27.57 9.91
CA CYS A 241 -8.09 27.36 11.14
C CYS A 241 -6.57 27.25 10.91
N ALA A 242 -6.10 27.26 9.65
CA ALA A 242 -4.69 27.23 9.26
C ALA A 242 -3.88 26.05 9.84
N ASN A 243 -4.48 24.85 9.94
CA ASN A 243 -3.81 23.65 10.47
C ASN A 243 -3.38 22.70 9.32
N PRO A 244 -2.12 22.22 9.26
CA PRO A 244 -1.69 21.27 8.23
C PRO A 244 -2.09 19.79 8.47
N ALA A 245 -2.77 19.48 9.58
CA ALA A 245 -3.19 18.12 9.96
C ALA A 245 -4.64 17.80 9.53
N SER A 246 -4.97 16.53 9.27
CA SER A 246 -6.30 16.11 8.80
C SER A 246 -6.88 14.87 9.49
N SER A 247 -8.23 14.82 9.52
CA SER A 247 -9.02 13.62 9.79
C SER A 247 -9.45 13.00 8.46
N GLY A 248 -9.23 11.70 8.28
CA GLY A 248 -9.36 11.01 6.99
C GLY A 248 -10.64 11.38 6.24
N LEU A 249 -10.58 11.52 4.90
CA LEU A 249 -11.74 11.87 4.09
C LEU A 249 -12.90 10.90 4.37
N GLY A 250 -14.09 11.44 4.62
CA GLY A 250 -15.30 10.65 4.88
C GLY A 250 -15.39 9.94 6.23
N SER A 251 -14.32 9.79 7.03
CA SER A 251 -14.32 8.96 8.25
C SER A 251 -15.35 9.37 9.31
N GLU A 252 -16.01 8.40 9.96
CA GLU A 252 -17.11 8.66 10.91
C GLU A 252 -16.70 8.62 12.41
N ASP A 253 -15.41 8.57 12.70
CA ASP A 253 -14.83 8.62 14.06
C ASP A 253 -15.27 7.45 14.97
N PHE A 254 -15.43 6.28 14.36
CA PHE A 254 -15.57 4.99 15.04
C PHE A 254 -14.72 3.95 14.31
N PHE A 255 -14.68 2.72 14.83
CA PHE A 255 -13.97 1.61 14.21
C PHE A 255 -14.67 0.30 14.52
N ALA A 256 -14.53 -0.69 13.65
CA ALA A 256 -15.05 -2.02 13.89
C ALA A 256 -14.01 -2.92 14.55
N ILE A 257 -14.45 -3.88 15.35
CA ILE A 257 -13.61 -5.00 15.79
C ILE A 257 -14.23 -6.30 15.32
N ASP A 258 -13.46 -7.08 14.57
CA ASP A 258 -13.87 -8.40 14.08
C ASP A 258 -13.27 -9.54 14.91
N ALA A 259 -13.77 -9.71 16.12
CA ALA A 259 -13.23 -10.65 17.10
C ALA A 259 -14.09 -11.92 17.23
N GLY A 260 -13.82 -12.95 16.43
CA GLY A 260 -14.54 -14.22 16.41
C GLY A 260 -14.51 -15.10 17.69
N GLY A 261 -14.28 -14.57 18.91
CA GLY A 261 -14.40 -15.40 20.12
C GLY A 261 -13.95 -14.87 21.49
N GLY A 262 -13.27 -13.71 21.60
CA GLY A 262 -12.81 -13.15 22.90
C GLY A 262 -13.43 -11.79 23.28
N LEU A 263 -13.89 -11.06 22.26
CA LEU A 263 -14.61 -9.80 22.35
C LEU A 263 -15.90 -9.96 21.56
N SER A 264 -16.91 -9.14 21.84
CA SER A 264 -18.08 -9.08 20.96
C SER A 264 -17.69 -8.34 19.69
N PRO A 265 -17.79 -8.95 18.49
CA PRO A 265 -17.61 -8.20 17.26
C PRO A 265 -18.58 -7.02 17.20
N GLY A 266 -18.18 -5.90 16.63
CA GLY A 266 -19.07 -4.75 16.49
C GLY A 266 -18.38 -3.41 16.25
N CYS A 267 -19.19 -2.36 16.32
CA CYS A 267 -18.82 -0.97 16.08
C CYS A 267 -18.48 -0.28 17.40
N TYR A 268 -17.34 0.40 17.47
CA TYR A 268 -16.80 0.98 18.69
C TYR A 268 -16.39 2.44 18.51
N TRP A 269 -16.69 3.23 19.54
CA TRP A 269 -16.37 4.64 19.60
C TRP A 269 -16.13 5.03 21.06
N PHE A 270 -15.27 6.03 21.30
CA PHE A 270 -14.87 6.45 22.65
C PHE A 270 -15.55 7.74 23.13
N GLY A 271 -16.66 8.13 22.51
CA GLY A 271 -17.38 9.35 22.89
C GLY A 271 -16.90 10.61 22.18
N GLY A 272 -16.43 10.48 20.93
CA GLY A 272 -16.11 11.60 20.02
C GLY A 272 -17.24 12.62 19.86
N TYR A 273 -17.02 13.69 19.09
CA TYR A 273 -17.79 14.95 19.14
C TYR A 273 -19.33 14.86 19.14
N VAL A 274 -19.96 15.83 19.84
CA VAL A 274 -21.37 16.22 19.71
C VAL A 274 -21.42 17.65 19.20
N ASN A 275 -22.08 17.92 18.07
CA ASN A 275 -22.07 19.26 17.46
C ASN A 275 -22.84 20.30 18.30
N ASN A 276 -22.20 21.42 18.66
CA ASN A 276 -22.92 22.62 19.07
C ASN A 276 -22.07 23.88 18.76
N ASN A 277 -22.21 24.38 17.52
CA ASN A 277 -21.64 25.61 16.96
C ASN A 277 -20.15 25.64 16.59
N GLY A 278 -19.85 25.32 15.32
CA GLY A 278 -19.06 26.11 14.34
C GLY A 278 -17.61 26.55 14.60
N CYS A 279 -17.10 26.41 15.82
CA CYS A 279 -15.70 26.53 16.28
C CYS A 279 -15.66 25.91 17.70
N GLY A 280 -16.41 24.82 17.87
CA GLY A 280 -16.84 24.33 19.17
C GLY A 280 -15.68 23.84 20.03
N ALA A 281 -15.79 24.01 21.34
CA ALA A 281 -14.77 23.56 22.29
C ALA A 281 -14.55 22.04 22.22
N ALA A 282 -13.33 21.62 22.57
CA ALA A 282 -12.87 20.23 22.61
C ALA A 282 -13.92 19.24 23.15
N SER A 283 -14.05 18.08 22.51
CA SER A 283 -14.87 16.96 23.00
C SER A 283 -14.42 16.54 24.41
N ASN A 284 -15.35 15.97 25.18
CA ASN A 284 -15.02 15.40 26.49
C ASN A 284 -14.50 13.95 26.40
N GLY A 285 -14.59 13.31 25.24
CA GLY A 285 -14.21 11.92 24.99
C GLY A 285 -13.15 11.79 23.88
N PRO A 286 -12.32 10.74 23.91
CA PRO A 286 -11.38 10.43 22.82
C PRO A 286 -12.10 10.14 21.49
N PRO A 287 -11.45 10.41 20.35
CA PRO A 287 -11.95 10.02 19.04
C PRO A 287 -11.84 8.50 18.81
N GLY A 288 -12.46 7.99 17.75
CA GLY A 288 -12.44 6.59 17.33
C GLY A 288 -11.55 6.29 16.12
N GLN A 289 -11.17 7.28 15.30
CA GLN A 289 -10.27 7.07 14.16
C GLN A 289 -8.84 6.70 14.60
N PHE A 290 -8.10 5.93 13.80
CA PHE A 290 -6.71 5.58 14.03
C PHE A 290 -5.76 6.51 13.25
N HIS A 291 -4.58 6.79 13.81
CA HIS A 291 -3.56 7.57 13.12
C HIS A 291 -2.94 6.78 11.97
N CYS A 292 -3.22 7.19 10.73
CA CYS A 292 -2.65 6.59 9.53
C CYS A 292 -2.57 7.57 8.36
N VAL A 293 -1.52 7.44 7.54
CA VAL A 293 -1.37 8.18 6.27
C VAL A 293 -0.97 7.19 5.17
N PHE A 294 -1.70 7.15 4.05
CA PHE A 294 -1.36 6.29 2.92
C PHE A 294 -0.69 7.06 1.79
N TYR A 295 0.43 6.52 1.30
CA TYR A 295 1.23 7.07 0.21
C TYR A 295 1.06 6.24 -1.07
N THR A 296 1.08 6.93 -2.20
CA THR A 296 1.01 6.34 -3.53
C THR A 296 1.84 7.14 -4.52
N ASP A 297 2.15 6.56 -5.67
CA ASP A 297 2.50 7.31 -6.87
C ASP A 297 1.24 7.35 -7.73
N ALA A 298 0.59 8.52 -7.86
CA ALA A 298 -0.66 8.63 -8.60
C ALA A 298 -0.52 8.27 -10.10
N GLN A 299 0.70 8.06 -10.61
CA GLN A 299 0.93 7.52 -11.95
C GLN A 299 0.90 5.98 -11.98
N ALA A 300 1.15 5.30 -10.86
CA ALA A 300 1.11 3.85 -10.73
C ALA A 300 -0.34 3.33 -10.76
N ASN A 301 -0.61 2.36 -11.63
CA ASN A 301 -1.93 1.78 -11.83
C ASN A 301 -2.04 0.39 -11.21
N CYS A 302 -3.24 0.04 -10.72
CA CYS A 302 -3.55 -1.26 -10.14
C CYS A 302 -3.70 -2.37 -11.19
N ALA A 303 -3.63 -2.01 -12.48
CA ALA A 303 -3.61 -2.98 -13.57
C ALA A 303 -2.49 -4.01 -13.31
N PRO A 304 -2.74 -5.30 -13.58
CA PRO A 304 -1.74 -6.34 -13.37
C PRO A 304 -0.43 -5.93 -14.05
N PRO A 305 0.73 -6.27 -13.45
CA PRO A 305 2.03 -5.88 -13.96
C PRO A 305 2.05 -5.99 -15.47
N ALA A 306 2.19 -4.85 -16.14
CA ALA A 306 1.96 -4.75 -17.56
C ALA A 306 3.00 -5.62 -18.27
N CYS A 307 2.60 -6.84 -18.62
CA CYS A 307 3.48 -7.84 -19.17
C CYS A 307 3.43 -7.75 -20.69
N ASN A 308 4.57 -7.92 -21.36
CA ASN A 308 4.66 -7.86 -22.84
C ASN A 308 4.35 -6.50 -23.45
N ILE A 309 4.57 -5.40 -22.72
CA ILE A 309 4.38 -4.06 -23.28
C ILE A 309 5.50 -3.77 -24.27
N VAL A 310 5.16 -3.70 -25.55
CA VAL A 310 6.09 -3.32 -26.62
C VAL A 310 6.46 -1.86 -26.43
N PHE A 311 7.70 -1.59 -26.06
CA PHE A 311 8.21 -0.24 -25.89
C PHE A 311 9.17 0.17 -27.03
N CYS A 312 9.60 -0.79 -27.85
CA CYS A 312 10.45 -0.50 -29.00
C CYS A 312 10.14 -1.37 -30.22
N ASP A 313 9.42 -0.79 -31.19
CA ASP A 313 9.12 -1.38 -32.50
C ASP A 313 9.11 -0.31 -33.61
N THR A 314 9.83 0.79 -33.40
CA THR A 314 9.80 1.95 -34.30
C THR A 314 10.67 1.77 -35.54
N ASN A 315 11.69 0.90 -35.48
CA ASN A 315 12.52 0.56 -36.62
C ASN A 315 12.01 -0.72 -37.29
N LYS A 316 11.62 -0.62 -38.56
CA LYS A 316 11.13 -1.75 -39.38
C LYS A 316 12.12 -2.92 -39.48
N ASP A 317 13.41 -2.66 -39.25
CA ASP A 317 14.47 -3.66 -39.33
C ASP A 317 14.70 -4.37 -37.98
N ASN A 318 14.02 -3.93 -36.91
CA ASN A 318 13.81 -4.76 -35.73
C ASN A 318 12.85 -5.90 -36.12
N GLN A 319 13.26 -7.13 -35.85
CA GLN A 319 12.60 -8.31 -36.39
C GLN A 319 12.63 -9.42 -35.36
N GLY A 320 11.49 -10.08 -35.17
CA GLY A 320 11.27 -11.06 -34.13
C GLY A 320 10.48 -10.49 -32.95
N ASP A 321 9.57 -11.32 -32.45
CA ASP A 321 8.64 -11.00 -31.38
C ASP A 321 9.07 -11.72 -30.12
N LEU A 322 9.23 -10.94 -29.04
CA LEU A 322 9.46 -11.47 -27.71
C LEU A 322 8.15 -11.55 -26.94
N SER A 323 8.04 -12.56 -26.07
CA SER A 323 6.99 -12.65 -25.08
C SER A 323 7.47 -13.27 -23.77
N LEU A 324 6.97 -12.76 -22.66
CA LEU A 324 7.01 -13.29 -21.31
C LEU A 324 5.74 -14.13 -21.10
N SER A 325 5.90 -15.33 -20.54
CA SER A 325 4.76 -16.18 -20.18
C SER A 325 3.92 -15.61 -19.05
N THR A 326 4.57 -14.89 -18.13
CA THR A 326 3.96 -14.21 -16.97
C THR A 326 4.96 -13.15 -16.49
N CYS A 327 4.49 -12.21 -15.69
CA CYS A 327 5.32 -11.27 -14.96
C CYS A 327 5.19 -11.45 -13.43
N ASP A 328 4.64 -12.60 -13.01
CA ASP A 328 4.50 -13.03 -11.62
C ASP A 328 5.48 -14.19 -11.32
N CYS A 329 6.30 -14.01 -10.29
CA CYS A 329 7.31 -14.93 -9.82
C CYS A 329 6.78 -16.06 -8.93
N SER A 330 5.53 -15.98 -8.44
CA SER A 330 4.92 -16.97 -7.55
C SER A 330 4.90 -18.39 -8.15
N GLY A 331 4.80 -18.49 -9.47
CA GLY A 331 4.81 -19.76 -10.22
C GLY A 331 6.19 -20.42 -10.37
N GLY A 332 7.28 -19.77 -9.93
CA GLY A 332 8.63 -20.32 -9.95
C GLY A 332 9.29 -20.44 -11.33
N SER A 333 8.67 -19.93 -12.39
CA SER A 333 9.23 -19.90 -13.76
C SER A 333 8.66 -18.72 -14.55
N ILE A 334 9.52 -17.96 -15.21
CA ILE A 334 9.13 -16.91 -16.16
C ILE A 334 9.79 -17.21 -17.50
N LYS A 335 9.02 -17.61 -18.52
CA LYS A 335 9.58 -17.92 -19.83
C LYS A 335 9.66 -16.67 -20.70
N LEU A 336 10.87 -16.29 -21.11
CA LEU A 336 11.07 -15.35 -22.21
C LEU A 336 11.21 -16.15 -23.50
N SER A 337 10.26 -15.97 -24.42
CA SER A 337 10.19 -16.67 -25.69
C SER A 337 10.41 -15.69 -26.84
N LEU A 338 11.20 -16.11 -27.82
CA LEU A 338 11.43 -15.42 -29.07
C LEU A 338 10.79 -16.23 -30.20
N SER A 339 10.04 -15.54 -31.05
CA SER A 339 9.61 -16.01 -32.37
C SER A 339 10.24 -15.12 -33.42
N THR A 340 10.91 -15.69 -34.42
CA THR A 340 11.65 -14.94 -35.42
C THR A 340 11.78 -15.68 -36.75
N THR A 341 12.05 -14.93 -37.81
CA THR A 341 12.38 -15.45 -39.14
C THR A 341 13.86 -15.84 -39.28
N PHE A 342 14.69 -15.48 -38.30
CA PHE A 342 16.10 -15.87 -38.22
C PHE A 342 16.21 -17.32 -37.77
N VAL A 343 16.38 -18.27 -38.69
CA VAL A 343 16.51 -19.70 -38.38
C VAL A 343 17.97 -20.13 -38.26
N ASN A 344 18.29 -20.98 -37.29
CA ASN A 344 19.62 -21.53 -37.05
C ASN A 344 20.70 -20.46 -36.82
N GLN A 345 20.32 -19.34 -36.21
CA GLN A 345 21.24 -18.24 -35.92
C GLN A 345 21.41 -18.07 -34.41
N PHE A 346 22.56 -17.51 -34.04
CA PHE A 346 22.95 -17.30 -32.67
C PHE A 346 22.21 -16.09 -32.08
N CYS A 347 21.59 -16.29 -30.91
CA CYS A 347 20.72 -15.27 -30.32
C CYS A 347 20.88 -15.12 -28.80
N TYR A 348 21.12 -13.89 -28.35
CA TYR A 348 21.23 -13.52 -26.95
C TYR A 348 19.99 -12.78 -26.45
N PRO A 349 19.34 -13.22 -25.37
CA PRO A 349 18.46 -12.35 -24.60
C PRO A 349 19.31 -11.26 -23.94
N ILE A 350 18.87 -10.01 -24.08
CA ILE A 350 19.46 -8.85 -23.43
C ILE A 350 18.41 -8.22 -22.52
N ILE A 351 18.84 -7.91 -21.30
CA ILE A 351 18.00 -7.38 -20.23
C ILE A 351 18.58 -6.05 -19.78
N GLY A 352 17.72 -5.09 -19.47
CA GLY A 352 18.16 -3.80 -18.92
C GLY A 352 17.00 -2.98 -18.38
N LEU A 353 17.34 -1.76 -17.93
CA LEU A 353 16.39 -0.80 -17.35
C LEU A 353 16.25 0.48 -18.18
N GLY A 354 17.07 0.64 -19.22
CA GLY A 354 17.10 1.82 -20.08
C GLY A 354 16.02 1.79 -21.16
N THR A 355 15.65 2.98 -21.64
CA THR A 355 14.66 3.18 -22.72
C THR A 355 15.24 3.90 -23.93
N GLY A 356 16.51 4.31 -23.88
CA GLY A 356 17.16 5.00 -24.98
C GLY A 356 17.43 4.06 -26.17
N THR A 357 17.52 4.62 -27.36
CA THR A 357 17.79 3.87 -28.59
C THR A 357 19.16 4.21 -29.19
N ALA A 358 19.83 3.23 -29.77
CA ALA A 358 21.03 3.41 -30.58
C ALA A 358 21.14 2.32 -31.65
N GLN A 359 21.92 2.57 -32.69
CA GLN A 359 22.24 1.61 -33.75
C GLN A 359 23.71 1.16 -33.65
N PRO A 360 24.08 0.32 -32.67
CA PRO A 360 25.48 0.01 -32.39
C PRO A 360 26.20 -0.65 -33.57
N THR A 361 25.47 -1.34 -34.47
CA THR A 361 26.04 -1.93 -35.68
C THR A 361 25.14 -1.78 -36.93
N GLY A 362 24.29 -0.74 -36.97
CA GLY A 362 23.69 -0.22 -38.20
C GLY A 362 22.27 -0.68 -38.57
N VAL A 363 22.00 -1.97 -38.76
CA VAL A 363 20.77 -2.38 -39.49
C VAL A 363 19.51 -2.33 -38.64
N SER A 364 19.61 -2.46 -37.31
CA SER A 364 18.46 -2.35 -36.42
C SER A 364 18.84 -1.68 -35.08
N ASP A 365 17.84 -1.40 -34.23
CA ASP A 365 18.01 -0.57 -33.03
C ASP A 365 18.08 -1.39 -31.74
N LEU A 366 19.08 -1.11 -30.92
CA LEU A 366 19.13 -1.50 -29.51
C LEU A 366 18.40 -0.44 -28.68
N CYS A 367 17.37 -0.83 -27.94
CA CYS A 367 16.50 0.12 -27.22
C CYS A 367 16.67 0.12 -25.70
N LEU A 368 17.77 -0.44 -25.20
CA LEU A 368 18.07 -0.56 -23.78
C LEU A 368 19.18 0.41 -23.32
N ILE A 369 19.42 1.49 -24.08
CA ILE A 369 20.50 2.45 -23.82
C ILE A 369 20.15 3.34 -22.61
N GLY A 370 21.19 3.82 -21.92
CA GLY A 370 21.06 4.73 -20.77
C GLY A 370 21.09 4.03 -19.42
N SER A 371 21.27 2.71 -19.38
CA SER A 371 21.46 1.92 -18.16
C SER A 371 22.47 0.81 -18.37
N ALA A 372 22.86 0.11 -17.30
CA ALA A 372 23.57 -1.14 -17.44
C ALA A 372 22.69 -2.16 -18.20
N ILE A 373 23.29 -2.85 -19.16
CA ILE A 373 22.68 -3.97 -19.89
C ILE A 373 23.43 -5.22 -19.47
N GLY A 374 22.71 -6.27 -19.14
CA GLY A 374 23.31 -7.55 -18.79
C GLY A 374 22.90 -8.64 -19.75
N ARG A 375 23.67 -9.72 -19.67
CA ARG A 375 23.61 -10.89 -20.52
C ARG A 375 23.89 -12.13 -19.68
N TYR A 376 23.40 -13.27 -20.13
CA TYR A 376 23.68 -14.56 -19.50
C TYR A 376 25.16 -14.95 -19.71
N GLY A 377 25.71 -15.73 -18.78
CA GLY A 377 27.15 -15.94 -18.61
C GLY A 377 27.88 -16.78 -19.66
N ALA A 378 27.17 -17.55 -20.50
CA ALA A 378 27.79 -18.33 -21.59
C ALA A 378 27.09 -18.10 -22.95
N ASP A 379 27.65 -18.73 -23.98
CA ASP A 379 27.25 -18.55 -25.38
C ASP A 379 25.78 -18.90 -25.65
N ALA A 380 25.16 -18.07 -26.48
CA ALA A 380 23.74 -18.04 -26.85
C ALA A 380 23.14 -19.35 -27.38
N GLY A 381 21.82 -19.49 -27.23
CA GLY A 381 21.04 -20.51 -27.92
C GLY A 381 20.93 -20.23 -29.42
N SER A 382 20.67 -21.30 -30.19
CA SER A 382 20.33 -21.19 -31.61
C SER A 382 18.81 -21.25 -31.79
N THR A 383 18.27 -20.41 -32.66
CA THR A 383 16.84 -20.41 -33.04
C THR A 383 16.51 -21.58 -33.97
N ALA A 384 16.46 -22.80 -33.43
CA ALA A 384 16.08 -23.98 -34.19
C ALA A 384 14.61 -23.85 -34.63
N GLY A 385 14.37 -23.73 -35.94
CA GLY A 385 13.02 -23.52 -36.49
C GLY A 385 12.43 -22.13 -36.23
N GLY A 386 13.27 -21.13 -35.90
CA GLY A 386 12.85 -19.73 -35.75
C GLY A 386 12.28 -19.40 -34.37
N SER A 387 12.41 -20.30 -33.39
CA SER A 387 11.98 -20.03 -32.02
C SER A 387 13.07 -20.37 -31.00
N TYR A 388 13.00 -19.71 -29.85
CA TYR A 388 13.89 -19.90 -28.71
C TYR A 388 13.15 -19.53 -27.43
N SER A 389 13.43 -20.20 -26.31
CA SER A 389 12.82 -19.88 -25.03
C SER A 389 13.78 -20.16 -23.88
N ILE A 390 13.77 -19.29 -22.88
CA ILE A 390 14.54 -19.40 -21.64
C ILE A 390 13.64 -19.17 -20.44
N ASP A 391 14.04 -19.70 -19.30
CA ASP A 391 13.45 -19.37 -18.02
C ASP A 391 14.29 -18.32 -17.29
N LEU A 392 13.74 -17.13 -17.10
CA LEU A 392 14.45 -16.03 -16.49
C LEU A 392 14.78 -16.29 -15.01
N LEU A 393 14.07 -17.21 -14.34
CA LEU A 393 14.28 -17.52 -12.92
C LEU A 393 15.17 -18.74 -12.69
N ASN A 394 15.34 -19.58 -13.72
CA ASN A 394 16.19 -20.76 -13.63
C ASN A 394 17.50 -20.51 -14.38
N ALA A 395 18.57 -20.32 -13.61
CA ALA A 395 19.92 -20.11 -14.13
C ALA A 395 20.38 -21.22 -15.10
N ALA A 396 19.89 -22.46 -14.93
CA ALA A 396 20.23 -23.60 -15.78
C ALA A 396 19.43 -23.66 -17.10
N SER A 397 18.40 -22.83 -17.25
CA SER A 397 17.57 -22.80 -18.46
C SER A 397 18.20 -21.99 -19.61
N ALA A 398 19.10 -21.07 -19.27
CA ALA A 398 19.99 -20.45 -20.24
C ALA A 398 21.25 -21.31 -20.36
N PRO A 399 21.80 -21.52 -21.56
CA PRO A 399 23.08 -22.20 -21.71
C PRO A 399 24.13 -21.54 -20.79
N GLY A 400 24.67 -22.31 -19.84
CA GLY A 400 25.82 -21.94 -19.02
C GLY A 400 25.60 -21.14 -17.74
N GLY A 401 24.39 -21.10 -17.15
CA GLY A 401 24.28 -20.91 -15.69
C GLY A 401 24.49 -19.48 -15.19
N GLY A 402 23.48 -18.61 -15.28
CA GLY A 402 23.44 -17.37 -14.49
C GLY A 402 22.45 -16.32 -14.99
N VAL A 403 21.58 -15.82 -14.10
CA VAL A 403 20.63 -14.72 -14.38
C VAL A 403 21.35 -13.36 -14.22
N PRO A 404 21.20 -12.40 -15.15
CA PRO A 404 21.82 -11.09 -15.00
C PRO A 404 21.25 -10.31 -13.80
N THR A 405 22.06 -10.06 -12.77
CA THR A 405 21.70 -9.16 -11.64
C THR A 405 21.97 -7.70 -11.99
N ILE A 406 21.18 -7.14 -12.90
CA ILE A 406 21.32 -5.73 -13.31
C ILE A 406 20.35 -4.88 -12.50
N GLY A 407 20.81 -4.27 -11.41
CA GLY A 407 19.93 -3.44 -10.58
C GLY A 407 18.98 -4.22 -9.66
N GLY A 408 19.20 -5.52 -9.45
CA GLY A 408 18.47 -6.32 -8.46
C GLY A 408 18.19 -7.76 -8.89
N SER A 409 17.42 -8.47 -8.05
CA SER A 409 16.72 -9.70 -8.44
C SER A 409 15.59 -9.34 -9.41
N LEU A 410 15.25 -10.23 -10.35
CA LEU A 410 14.16 -10.00 -11.31
C LEU A 410 12.80 -9.80 -10.61
N CYS A 411 12.55 -10.55 -9.53
CA CYS A 411 11.32 -10.52 -8.73
C CYS A 411 11.41 -9.45 -7.65
N ASN A 412 11.44 -8.18 -8.05
CA ASN A 412 11.61 -7.07 -7.11
C ASN A 412 10.68 -5.89 -7.37
N GLY A 413 9.64 -6.07 -8.19
CA GLY A 413 8.68 -5.03 -8.54
C GLY A 413 9.15 -4.09 -9.66
N ASN A 414 10.37 -4.24 -10.16
CA ASN A 414 10.86 -3.34 -11.22
C ASN A 414 10.24 -3.64 -12.58
N THR A 415 10.08 -2.61 -13.41
CA THR A 415 9.86 -2.78 -14.85
C THR A 415 11.16 -3.14 -15.56
N TRP A 416 11.29 -4.42 -15.86
CA TRP A 416 12.38 -4.97 -16.65
C TRP A 416 12.10 -4.86 -18.14
N ARG A 417 13.16 -4.69 -18.92
CA ARG A 417 13.05 -4.56 -20.38
C ARG A 417 13.91 -5.61 -21.06
N PHE A 418 13.35 -6.19 -22.11
CA PHE A 418 13.90 -7.33 -22.81
C PHE A 418 13.98 -7.05 -24.31
N GLN A 419 15.12 -7.41 -24.88
CA GLN A 419 15.32 -7.54 -26.33
C GLN A 419 16.11 -8.82 -26.61
N ALA A 420 16.12 -9.25 -27.85
CA ALA A 420 16.97 -10.33 -28.31
C ALA A 420 17.95 -9.77 -29.33
N TRP A 421 19.24 -9.95 -29.08
CA TRP A 421 20.29 -9.63 -30.02
C TRP A 421 20.60 -10.86 -30.88
N HIS A 422 20.70 -10.63 -32.18
CA HIS A 422 21.06 -11.63 -33.17
C HIS A 422 22.38 -11.25 -33.85
N ARG A 423 23.25 -12.25 -34.01
CA ARG A 423 24.45 -12.14 -34.83
C ARG A 423 24.57 -13.32 -35.78
N ASP A 424 24.63 -13.03 -37.06
CA ASP A 424 25.04 -13.98 -38.09
C ASP A 424 26.48 -13.66 -38.51
N GLY A 425 27.28 -14.70 -38.74
CA GLY A 425 28.75 -14.70 -38.68
C GLY A 425 29.50 -13.65 -39.52
N MET A 426 28.82 -12.92 -40.43
CA MET A 426 29.35 -11.76 -41.15
C MET A 426 28.31 -10.65 -41.45
N ASN A 427 27.11 -10.70 -40.89
CA ASN A 427 26.07 -9.70 -41.13
C ASN A 427 26.00 -8.68 -39.98
N PRO A 428 25.50 -7.45 -40.25
CA PRO A 428 25.21 -6.48 -39.20
C PRO A 428 24.27 -7.04 -38.12
N SER A 429 24.45 -6.63 -36.87
CA SER A 429 23.56 -7.10 -35.79
C SER A 429 22.11 -6.73 -36.08
N ARG A 430 21.22 -7.62 -35.64
CA ARG A 430 19.79 -7.36 -35.60
C ARG A 430 19.27 -7.52 -34.18
N PHE A 431 18.17 -6.86 -33.90
CA PHE A 431 17.49 -6.87 -32.62
C PHE A 431 16.02 -7.22 -32.84
N SER A 432 15.42 -7.92 -31.88
CA SER A 432 13.98 -8.06 -31.81
C SER A 432 13.31 -6.74 -31.43
N LYS A 433 11.99 -6.73 -31.49
CA LYS A 433 11.20 -5.73 -30.77
C LYS A 433 11.55 -5.76 -29.28
N GLY A 434 11.51 -4.59 -28.65
CA GLY A 434 11.67 -4.44 -27.20
C GLY A 434 10.35 -4.58 -26.48
N ILE A 435 10.30 -5.48 -25.50
CA ILE A 435 9.16 -5.64 -24.60
C ILE A 435 9.57 -5.30 -23.17
N SER A 436 8.60 -4.89 -22.36
CA SER A 436 8.76 -4.62 -20.95
C SER A 436 7.75 -5.40 -20.12
N GLY A 437 8.12 -5.65 -18.86
CA GLY A 437 7.30 -6.32 -17.88
C GLY A 437 7.67 -5.81 -16.49
N THR A 438 6.69 -5.38 -15.71
CA THR A 438 6.85 -5.15 -14.26
C THR A 438 6.86 -6.52 -13.60
N ILE A 439 7.97 -6.97 -13.03
CA ILE A 439 8.10 -8.36 -12.54
C ILE A 439 8.07 -8.41 -11.02
N ASN A 440 7.12 -9.17 -10.48
CA ASN A 440 6.78 -9.22 -9.05
C ASN A 440 6.94 -10.64 -8.53
#